data_AF-A0A127HUJ1-F1
#
_entry.id   AF-A0A127HUJ1-F1
#
_cell.length_a   1.000
_cell.length_b   1.000
_cell.length_c   1.000
_cell.angle_alpha   90.00
_cell.angle_beta   90.00
_cell.angle_gamma   90.00
#
_symmetry.space_group_name_H-M   'P 1'
#
loop_
_entity.id
_entity.type
_entity.pdbx_description
1 polymer ?
#
loop_
_entity_poly.entity_id
_entity_poly.type
_entity_poly.pdbx_seq_one_letter_code
_entity_poly.pdbx_strand_id
1 'polypeptide(L)'
;MSLLSGLLDHMPPAIAGVDSPKVDSRPRPRLVLANPVERTPRLITSPHASAATATPEWRQARDQYLTHIMVCRSCYAPTGRYCTAGVQLRASYDATPMEAHQ
;
A
#
# COMPACT_ATOMS: atom_id res chain seq x y z
N MET A 1 29.03 -20.60 -20.38
CA MET A 1 29.75 -19.88 -19.32
C MET A 1 28.72 -19.20 -18.43
N SER A 2 28.32 -19.84 -17.34
CA SER A 2 27.23 -19.40 -16.47
C SER A 2 27.77 -18.53 -15.34
N LEU A 3 27.20 -17.34 -15.13
CA LEU A 3 27.65 -16.31 -14.18
C LEU A 3 27.31 -16.62 -12.70
N LEU A 4 26.88 -17.85 -12.40
CA LEU A 4 26.33 -18.23 -11.10
C LEU A 4 27.31 -19.02 -10.21
N SER A 5 28.46 -19.45 -10.72
CA SER A 5 29.38 -20.30 -9.95
C SER A 5 30.10 -19.59 -8.80
N GLY A 6 30.29 -18.27 -8.85
CA GLY A 6 31.03 -17.55 -7.81
C GLY A 6 30.26 -17.26 -6.51
N LEU A 7 28.94 -17.49 -6.47
CA LEU A 7 28.13 -17.14 -5.30
C LEU A 7 28.19 -18.20 -4.19
N LEU A 8 28.56 -19.44 -4.52
CA LEU A 8 28.58 -20.56 -3.58
C LEU A 8 29.95 -20.76 -2.90
N ASP A 9 31.03 -20.20 -3.46
CA ASP A 9 32.39 -20.29 -2.90
C ASP A 9 32.60 -19.38 -1.67
N HIS A 10 31.60 -18.58 -1.30
CA HIS A 10 31.66 -17.63 -0.18
C HIS A 10 30.81 -18.04 1.02
N MET A 11 30.34 -19.28 1.12
CA MET A 11 29.67 -19.73 2.35
C MET A 11 30.71 -20.04 3.43
N PRO A 12 30.74 -19.32 4.57
CA PRO A 12 31.65 -19.65 5.67
C PRO A 12 31.21 -20.98 6.30
N PRO A 13 32.14 -21.75 6.88
CA PRO A 13 31.82 -23.07 7.42
C PRO A 13 30.80 -22.95 8.56
N ALA A 14 29.83 -23.86 8.56
CA ALA A 14 28.84 -23.99 9.61
C ALA A 14 29.53 -24.30 10.94
N ILE A 15 29.63 -23.27 11.79
CA ILE A 15 30.01 -23.43 13.19
C ILE A 15 28.91 -24.23 13.90
N ALA A 16 29.20 -25.50 14.13
CA ALA A 16 28.52 -26.31 15.14
C ALA A 16 28.86 -25.74 16.52
N GLY A 17 28.15 -24.68 16.90
CA GLY A 17 28.17 -24.09 18.23
C GLY A 17 26.89 -24.46 18.96
N VAL A 18 26.99 -25.47 19.83
CA VAL A 18 26.09 -25.61 20.98
C VAL A 18 26.24 -24.33 21.79
N ASP A 19 25.25 -23.46 21.71
CA ASP A 19 24.70 -22.70 22.83
C ASP A 19 23.41 -22.07 22.36
N SER A 20 22.30 -22.53 22.94
CA SER A 20 20.99 -21.92 22.71
C SER A 20 21.06 -20.46 23.17
N PRO A 21 20.77 -19.47 22.31
CA PRO A 21 20.61 -18.11 22.80
C PRO A 21 19.43 -18.14 23.75
N LYS A 22 19.69 -17.85 25.03
CA LYS A 22 18.64 -17.56 26.01
C LYS A 22 17.90 -16.35 25.44
N VAL A 23 16.75 -16.62 24.82
CA VAL A 23 15.82 -15.60 24.35
C VAL A 23 15.33 -14.90 25.61
N ASP A 24 16.06 -13.85 26.00
CA ASP A 24 15.56 -12.89 26.96
C ASP A 24 14.17 -12.49 26.49
N SER A 25 13.22 -12.65 27.41
CA SER A 25 11.79 -12.54 27.17
C SER A 25 11.45 -11.11 26.75
N ARG A 26 11.71 -10.79 25.48
CA ARG A 26 11.29 -9.53 24.89
C ARG A 26 9.77 -9.53 24.94
N PRO A 27 9.13 -8.54 25.60
CA PRO A 27 7.68 -8.49 25.61
C PRO A 27 7.21 -8.46 24.16
N ARG A 28 6.39 -9.44 23.77
CA ARG A 28 5.66 -9.33 22.49
C ARG A 28 5.04 -7.95 22.47
N PRO A 29 5.22 -7.13 21.41
CA PRO A 29 4.50 -5.88 21.29
C PRO A 29 3.01 -6.25 21.23
N ARG A 30 2.36 -6.12 22.38
CA ARG A 30 0.93 -6.33 22.52
C ARG A 30 0.32 -5.12 21.84
N LEU A 31 -0.31 -5.31 20.68
CA LEU A 31 -1.15 -4.30 20.07
C LEU A 31 -2.30 -4.05 21.05
N VAL A 32 -2.12 -3.08 21.93
CA VAL A 32 -3.16 -2.58 22.80
C VAL A 32 -3.99 -1.64 21.94
N LEU A 33 -5.27 -1.96 21.77
CA LEU A 33 -6.23 -1.01 21.20
C LEU A 33 -6.19 0.21 22.13
N ALA A 34 -5.62 1.31 21.65
CA ALA A 34 -5.64 2.55 22.41
C ALA A 34 -7.11 2.84 22.75
N ASN A 35 -7.40 3.07 24.03
CA ASN A 35 -8.72 3.55 24.42
C ASN A 35 -9.08 4.71 23.49
N PRO A 36 -10.31 4.75 22.95
CA PRO A 36 -10.72 5.85 22.10
C PRO A 36 -10.48 7.13 22.89
N VAL A 37 -9.42 7.85 22.54
CA VAL A 37 -9.29 9.24 22.95
C VAL A 37 -10.54 9.87 22.38
N GLU A 38 -11.37 10.42 23.25
CA GLU A 38 -12.52 11.25 22.91
C GLU A 38 -11.98 12.56 22.32
N ARG A 39 -11.26 12.42 21.20
CA ARG A 39 -11.09 13.46 20.22
C ARG A 39 -12.51 13.65 19.77
N THR A 40 -13.16 14.71 20.26
CA THR A 40 -14.38 15.23 19.67
C THR A 40 -14.20 15.06 18.17
N PRO A 41 -14.94 14.14 17.52
CA PRO A 41 -14.72 13.91 16.13
C PRO A 41 -15.17 15.19 15.47
N ARG A 42 -14.23 16.09 15.17
CA ARG A 42 -14.37 16.94 13.99
C ARG A 42 -14.21 16.01 12.80
N LEU A 43 -15.10 15.02 12.72
CA LEU A 43 -15.48 14.43 11.45
C LEU A 43 -15.84 15.65 10.66
N ILE A 44 -14.99 15.99 9.71
CA ILE A 44 -15.32 16.98 8.71
C ILE A 44 -16.50 16.32 7.99
N THR A 45 -17.70 16.59 8.47
CA THR A 45 -18.96 16.19 7.86
C THR A 45 -19.23 17.18 6.74
N SER A 46 -18.22 17.48 5.90
CA SER A 46 -18.58 17.90 4.55
C SER A 46 -19.33 16.69 3.97
N PRO A 47 -20.44 16.89 3.25
CA PRO A 47 -21.24 15.78 2.74
C PRO A 47 -20.46 14.80 1.81
N HIS A 48 -19.17 15.07 1.58
CA HIS A 48 -18.31 14.49 0.57
C HIS A 48 -16.94 14.05 1.13
N ALA A 49 -16.79 13.95 2.45
CA ALA A 49 -15.54 13.49 3.07
C ALA A 49 -15.27 11.98 2.92
N SER A 50 -16.22 11.22 2.35
CA SER A 50 -16.13 9.77 2.27
C SER A 50 -16.35 9.26 0.85
N ALA A 51 -15.56 8.26 0.45
CA ALA A 51 -15.79 7.57 -0.82
C ALA A 51 -17.13 6.82 -0.90
N ALA A 52 -17.82 6.63 0.23
CA ALA A 52 -19.15 6.02 0.29
C ALA A 52 -20.26 6.97 -0.16
N THR A 53 -20.05 8.29 -0.05
CA THR A 53 -21.00 9.33 -0.48
C THR A 53 -20.69 9.89 -1.87
N ALA A 54 -19.66 9.39 -2.54
CA ALA A 54 -19.28 9.78 -3.89
C ALA A 54 -20.22 9.21 -4.97
N THR A 55 -20.28 9.90 -6.11
CA THR A 55 -21.03 9.45 -7.29
C THR A 55 -20.58 8.05 -7.75
N PRO A 56 -21.51 7.23 -8.29
CA PRO A 56 -21.15 5.91 -8.81
C PRO A 56 -20.12 5.99 -9.95
N GLU A 57 -20.15 7.03 -10.77
CA GLU A 57 -19.20 7.27 -11.85
C GLU A 57 -17.78 7.50 -11.31
N TRP A 58 -17.65 8.33 -10.26
CA TRP A 58 -16.36 8.55 -9.60
C TRP A 58 -15.82 7.26 -8.98
N ARG A 59 -16.68 6.48 -8.31
CA ARG A 59 -16.29 5.18 -7.74
C ARG A 59 -15.81 4.22 -8.82
N GLN A 60 -16.50 4.15 -9.96
CA GLN A 60 -16.09 3.31 -11.08
C GLN A 60 -14.72 3.75 -11.66
N ALA A 61 -14.52 5.05 -11.91
CA ALA A 61 -13.25 5.57 -12.41
C ALA A 61 -12.09 5.28 -11.44
N ARG A 62 -12.32 5.45 -10.13
CA ARG A 62 -11.37 5.10 -9.08
C ARG A 62 -11.02 3.62 -9.10
N ASP A 63 -12.03 2.75 -9.13
CA ASP A 63 -11.84 1.31 -9.02
C ASP A 63 -11.10 0.75 -10.25
N GLN A 64 -11.34 1.32 -11.44
CA GLN A 64 -10.59 1.03 -12.66
C GLN A 64 -9.11 1.45 -12.53
N TYR A 65 -8.86 2.66 -12.05
CA TYR A 65 -7.50 3.15 -11.82
C TYR A 65 -6.76 2.30 -10.77
N LEU A 66 -7.38 2.01 -9.63
CA LEU A 66 -6.79 1.20 -8.56
C LEU A 66 -6.52 -0.23 -9.01
N THR A 67 -7.48 -0.86 -9.69
CA THR A 67 -7.30 -2.22 -10.22
C THR A 67 -6.15 -2.28 -11.22
N HIS A 68 -6.02 -1.26 -12.08
CA HIS A 68 -4.91 -1.19 -13.03
C HIS A 68 -3.55 -1.05 -12.34
N ILE A 69 -3.38 -0.11 -11.40
CA ILE A 69 -2.08 0.10 -10.74
C ILE A 69 -1.65 -1.11 -9.89
N MET A 70 -2.60 -1.87 -9.35
CA MET A 70 -2.31 -3.06 -8.53
C MET A 70 -1.80 -4.24 -9.36
N VAL A 71 -2.17 -4.31 -10.65
CA VAL A 71 -1.78 -5.40 -11.55
C VAL A 71 -0.62 -5.01 -12.48
N CYS A 72 -0.53 -3.73 -12.84
CA CYS A 72 0.39 -3.23 -13.85
C CYS A 72 1.80 -2.97 -13.28
N ARG A 73 2.77 -3.81 -13.64
CA ARG A 73 4.18 -3.68 -13.20
C ARG A 73 4.89 -2.41 -13.68
N SER A 74 4.48 -1.84 -14.81
CA SER A 74 5.02 -0.57 -15.30
C SER A 74 4.51 0.63 -14.50
N CYS A 75 3.35 0.52 -13.87
CA CYS A 75 2.82 1.56 -12.98
C CYS A 75 3.48 1.48 -11.60
N TYR A 76 3.83 2.64 -11.05
CA TYR A 76 4.34 2.80 -9.70
C TYR A 76 3.89 4.16 -9.16
N ALA A 77 2.74 4.15 -8.46
CA ALA A 77 2.10 5.34 -7.92
C ALA A 77 3.01 6.17 -6.98
N PRO A 78 3.84 5.58 -6.09
CA PRO A 78 4.66 6.36 -5.17
C PRO A 78 5.69 7.29 -5.84
N THR A 79 6.17 6.95 -7.04
CA THR A 79 7.08 7.84 -7.80
C THR A 79 6.39 8.50 -9.00
N GLY A 80 5.06 8.38 -9.12
CA GLY A 80 4.32 8.94 -10.24
C GLY A 80 4.65 8.30 -11.60
N ARG A 81 5.19 7.08 -11.63
CA ARG A 81 5.45 6.37 -12.90
C ARG A 81 4.17 5.70 -13.36
N TYR A 82 3.70 5.99 -14.56
CA TYR A 82 2.50 5.37 -15.14
C TYR A 82 2.77 4.90 -16.56
N CYS A 83 2.17 3.79 -16.97
CA CYS A 83 2.10 3.44 -18.39
C CYS A 83 1.05 4.31 -19.10
N THR A 84 1.00 4.27 -20.43
CA THR A 84 0.05 5.05 -21.25
C THR A 84 -1.41 4.84 -20.82
N ALA A 85 -1.82 3.59 -20.58
CA ALA A 85 -3.15 3.27 -20.07
C ALA A 85 -3.37 3.83 -18.65
N GLY A 86 -2.37 3.73 -17.77
CA GLY A 86 -2.42 4.28 -16.42
C GLY A 86 -2.56 5.80 -16.40
N VAL A 87 -1.92 6.51 -17.33
CA VAL A 87 -2.07 7.97 -17.49
C VAL A 87 -3.49 8.32 -17.90
N GLN A 88 -4.07 7.59 -18.85
CA GLN A 88 -5.47 7.81 -19.26
C GLN A 88 -6.45 7.55 -18.11
N LEU A 89 -6.29 6.43 -17.39
CA LEU A 89 -7.13 6.12 -16.22
C LEU A 89 -6.98 7.17 -15.11
N ARG A 90 -5.77 7.68 -14.89
CA ARG A 90 -5.51 8.76 -13.94
C ARG A 90 -6.23 10.05 -14.37
N ALA A 91 -6.13 10.42 -15.64
CA ALA A 91 -6.82 11.59 -16.18
C ALA A 91 -8.34 11.46 -16.08
N SER A 92 -8.90 10.28 -16.38
CA SER A 92 -10.33 10.00 -16.20
C SER A 92 -10.76 10.10 -14.74
N TYR A 93 -9.97 9.56 -13.82
CA TYR A 93 -10.23 9.66 -12.38
C TYR A 93 -10.20 11.11 -11.89
N ASP A 94 -9.18 11.89 -12.27
CA ASP A 94 -9.02 13.28 -11.86
C ASP A 94 -10.07 14.22 -12.50
N ALA A 95 -10.57 13.87 -13.70
CA ALA A 95 -11.63 14.63 -14.40
C ALA A 95 -13.04 14.27 -13.94
N THR A 96 -13.23 13.14 -13.26
CA THR A 96 -14.54 12.76 -12.74
C THR A 96 -14.76 13.50 -11.41
N PRO A 97 -15.79 14.35 -11.28
CA PRO A 97 -16.07 14.99 -10.02
C PRO A 97 -16.62 13.95 -9.03
N MET A 98 -16.16 14.04 -7.77
CA MET A 98 -16.67 13.20 -6.68
C MET A 98 -18.16 13.46 -6.41
N GLU A 99 -18.62 14.66 -6.77
CA GLU A 99 -19.98 15.16 -6.62
C GLU A 99 -20.66 15.26 -7.98
N ALA A 100 -21.94 14.88 -8.05
CA ALA A 100 -22.78 15.27 -9.16
C ALA A 100 -23.06 16.76 -8.97
N HIS A 101 -22.57 17.60 -9.88
CA HIS A 101 -22.98 19.00 -9.89
C HIS A 101 -24.49 19.01 -10.15
N GLN A 102 -25.28 19.41 -9.14
CA GLN A 102 -26.72 19.62 -9.27
C GLN A 102 -27.00 20.92 -10.01
#